data_AF-A0AAJ5WTJ8-F1
#
_entry.id   AF-A0AAJ5WTJ8-F1
#
_cell.length_a   1.000
_cell.length_b   1.000
_cell.length_c   1.000
_cell.angle_alpha   90.00
_cell.angle_beta   90.00
_cell.angle_gamma   90.00
#
_symmetry.space_group_name_H-M   'P 1'
#
loop_
_entity.id
_entity.type
_entity.pdbx_description
1 polymer ?
#
loop_
_entity_poly.entity_id
_entity_poly.type
_entity_poly.pdbx_seq_one_letter_code
_entity_poly.pdbx_strand_id
1 'polypeptide(L)'
;MKKFVVAALVSLSFLTGCGGGSAFNFNQTIIQKEESLVKDLESTEAKVLEYVKNDHYDSIAIAGGRMEKLIEEKLQEIRELPAPDAKGAEAFKTSAINYFVFIKQVYTGYRQVGEAKDEDQRAEEWAALMELVGKRQEVLDKMQRSQKAFASANGFRVQ
;
A
#
# COMPACT_ATOMS: atom_id res chain seq x y z
N MET A 1 5.46 -3.07 18.73
CA MET A 1 4.76 -3.08 17.44
C MET A 1 5.36 -4.16 16.55
N LYS A 2 4.54 -5.05 15.96
CA LYS A 2 5.01 -6.01 14.94
C LYS A 2 5.35 -5.21 13.67
N LYS A 3 6.46 -5.54 12.99
CA LYS A 3 6.90 -4.86 11.76
C LYS A 3 5.75 -4.82 10.73
N PHE A 4 5.48 -3.67 10.16
CA PHE A 4 4.57 -3.53 9.02
C PHE A 4 5.31 -3.96 7.76
N VAL A 5 5.25 -5.25 7.41
CA VAL A 5 5.84 -5.74 6.16
C VAL A 5 4.85 -5.44 5.02
N VAL A 6 5.29 -4.61 4.08
CA VAL A 6 4.55 -4.23 2.86
C VAL A 6 5.16 -5.00 1.70
N ALA A 7 4.65 -6.20 1.47
CA ALA A 7 4.89 -6.93 0.24
C ALA A 7 3.55 -7.55 -0.16
N ALA A 8 2.67 -6.74 -0.72
CA ALA A 8 1.34 -7.14 -1.14
C ALA A 8 1.34 -7.66 -2.57
N LEU A 9 2.03 -6.97 -3.47
CA LEU A 9 2.08 -7.35 -4.86
C LEU A 9 3.17 -8.35 -5.16
N VAL A 10 2.73 -9.26 -6.00
CA VAL A 10 3.33 -10.55 -6.25
C VAL A 10 3.95 -10.44 -7.65
N SER A 11 5.28 -10.50 -7.72
CA SER A 11 6.08 -10.33 -8.94
C SER A 11 5.86 -11.52 -9.90
N LEU A 12 5.89 -11.27 -11.21
CA LEU A 12 5.52 -12.25 -12.24
C LEU A 12 6.69 -13.06 -12.79
N SER A 13 6.37 -14.23 -13.37
CA SER A 13 7.22 -15.00 -14.28
C SER A 13 6.65 -15.00 -15.71
N PHE A 14 7.54 -15.06 -16.71
CA PHE A 14 7.24 -14.90 -18.15
C PHE A 14 6.11 -15.81 -18.69
N LEU A 15 5.43 -15.31 -19.72
CA LEU A 15 4.44 -16.04 -20.50
C LEU A 15 4.89 -16.37 -21.93
N THR A 16 4.48 -17.57 -22.34
CA THR A 16 4.35 -18.06 -23.71
C THR A 16 2.97 -17.66 -24.27
N GLY A 17 2.86 -16.58 -25.06
CA GLY A 17 1.63 -16.31 -25.84
C GLY A 17 1.41 -14.84 -26.26
N CYS A 18 1.20 -14.60 -27.56
CA CYS A 18 1.13 -13.28 -28.21
C CYS A 18 -0.05 -12.35 -27.83
N GLY A 19 -0.86 -12.65 -26.82
CA GLY A 19 -2.04 -11.84 -26.43
C GLY A 19 -1.92 -11.04 -25.12
N GLY A 20 -0.84 -11.23 -24.34
CA GLY A 20 -0.76 -10.77 -22.94
C GLY A 20 -0.09 -9.41 -22.71
N GLY A 21 0.44 -8.74 -23.74
CA GLY A 21 1.35 -7.59 -23.57
C GLY A 21 0.77 -6.42 -22.76
N SER A 22 -0.42 -5.93 -23.12
CA SER A 22 -1.03 -4.76 -22.46
C SER A 22 -1.49 -5.06 -21.02
N ALA A 23 -2.12 -6.21 -20.80
CA ALA A 23 -2.59 -6.64 -19.48
C ALA A 23 -1.41 -6.93 -18.53
N PHE A 24 -0.37 -7.59 -19.04
CA PHE A 24 0.88 -7.82 -18.30
C PHE A 24 1.55 -6.49 -17.92
N ASN A 25 1.73 -5.58 -18.88
CA ASN A 25 2.35 -4.28 -18.64
C ASN A 25 1.54 -3.45 -17.63
N PHE A 26 0.22 -3.47 -17.72
CA PHE A 26 -0.65 -2.79 -16.75
C PHE A 26 -0.43 -3.31 -15.33
N ASN A 27 -0.38 -4.63 -15.15
CA ASN A 27 -0.03 -5.22 -13.87
C ASN A 27 1.37 -4.81 -13.42
N GLN A 28 2.39 -4.93 -14.27
CA GLN A 28 3.77 -4.56 -13.93
C GLN A 28 3.88 -3.11 -13.48
N THR A 29 3.22 -2.19 -14.16
CA THR A 29 3.21 -0.78 -13.77
C THR A 29 2.70 -0.59 -12.35
N ILE A 30 1.61 -1.26 -11.97
CA ILE A 30 1.06 -1.18 -10.61
C ILE A 30 2.02 -1.81 -9.59
N ILE A 31 2.62 -2.97 -9.88
CA ILE A 31 3.63 -3.60 -9.01
C ILE A 31 4.81 -2.65 -8.79
N GLN A 32 5.35 -2.07 -9.86
CA GLN A 32 6.49 -1.16 -9.78
C GLN A 32 6.20 0.07 -8.92
N LYS A 33 4.94 0.54 -8.86
CA LYS A 33 4.56 1.63 -7.94
C LYS A 33 4.66 1.19 -6.49
N GLU A 34 4.23 -0.03 -6.14
CA GLU A 34 4.38 -0.53 -4.77
C GLU A 34 5.86 -0.78 -4.45
N GLU A 35 6.59 -1.47 -5.32
CA GLU A 35 8.02 -1.77 -5.14
C GLU A 35 8.83 -0.48 -4.93
N SER A 36 8.47 0.60 -5.62
CA SER A 36 9.11 1.91 -5.45
C SER A 36 8.94 2.50 -4.05
N LEU A 37 7.93 2.09 -3.28
CA LEU A 37 7.67 2.56 -1.92
C LEU A 37 8.30 1.68 -0.85
N VAL A 38 8.65 0.42 -1.13
CA VAL A 38 9.04 -0.58 -0.12
C VAL A 38 10.16 -0.07 0.79
N LYS A 39 11.24 0.48 0.23
CA LYS A 39 12.38 0.99 1.02
C LYS A 39 11.99 2.17 1.90
N ASP A 40 11.16 3.08 1.42
CA ASP A 40 10.71 4.25 2.18
C ASP A 40 9.74 3.83 3.29
N LEU A 41 8.88 2.86 3.02
CA LEU A 41 7.99 2.25 4.01
C LEU A 41 8.80 1.60 5.14
N GLU A 42 9.72 0.68 4.82
CA GLU A 42 10.58 0.01 5.80
C GLU A 42 11.40 0.99 6.65
N SER A 43 11.98 2.01 6.00
CA SER A 43 12.75 3.06 6.67
C SER A 43 11.88 3.89 7.60
N THR A 44 10.66 4.24 7.18
CA THR A 44 9.70 5.01 7.98
C THR A 44 9.23 4.21 9.18
N GLU A 45 8.88 2.94 9.01
CA GLU A 45 8.49 2.03 10.10
C GLU A 45 9.58 1.90 11.16
N ALA A 46 10.84 1.72 10.73
CA ALA A 46 11.97 1.63 11.64
C ALA A 46 12.14 2.92 12.47
N LYS A 47 12.02 4.08 11.82
CA LYS A 47 12.11 5.39 12.48
C LYS A 47 10.95 5.64 13.43
N VAL A 48 9.71 5.33 13.03
CA VAL A 48 8.54 5.47 13.90
C VAL A 48 8.71 4.62 15.16
N LEU A 49 9.17 3.37 15.02
CA LEU A 49 9.44 2.52 16.18
C LEU A 49 10.50 3.12 17.10
N GLU A 50 11.56 3.72 16.55
CA GLU A 50 12.58 4.41 17.33
C GLU A 50 12.02 5.65 18.04
N TYR A 51 11.25 6.48 17.34
CA TYR A 51 10.66 7.69 17.91
C TYR A 51 9.65 7.38 19.01
N VAL A 52 8.84 6.32 18.87
CA VAL A 52 7.94 5.87 19.94
C VAL A 52 8.71 5.47 21.19
N LYS A 53 9.87 4.82 21.07
CA LYS A 53 10.68 4.41 22.24
C LYS A 53 11.28 5.60 23.00
N ASN A 54 11.43 6.74 22.34
CA ASN A 54 12.06 7.94 22.88
C ASN A 54 11.06 9.09 23.08
N ASP A 55 9.75 8.82 22.98
CA ASP A 55 8.70 9.84 23.13
C ASP A 55 8.85 11.05 22.15
N HIS A 56 9.44 10.82 20.97
CA HIS A 56 9.66 11.85 19.94
C HIS A 56 8.44 11.99 19.01
N TYR A 57 7.29 12.38 19.56
CA TYR A 57 6.01 12.40 18.84
C TYR A 57 5.97 13.34 17.62
N ASP A 58 6.58 14.52 17.72
CA ASP A 58 6.72 15.43 16.56
C ASP A 58 7.46 14.76 15.40
N SER A 59 8.45 13.91 15.70
CA SER A 59 9.19 13.17 14.68
C SER A 59 8.35 12.05 14.04
N ILE A 60 7.42 11.47 14.78
CA ILE A 60 6.41 10.54 14.24
C ILE A 60 5.50 11.30 13.28
N ALA A 61 5.02 12.49 13.66
CA ALA A 61 4.16 13.32 12.81
C ALA A 61 4.83 13.63 11.46
N ILE A 62 6.09 14.06 11.50
CA ILE A 62 6.87 14.39 10.31
C ILE A 62 7.11 13.15 9.43
N ALA A 63 7.48 12.02 10.04
CA ALA A 63 7.74 10.78 9.30
C ALA A 63 6.46 10.24 8.64
N GLY A 64 5.36 10.17 9.39
CA GLY A 64 4.05 9.76 8.89
C GLY A 64 3.55 10.66 7.76
N GLY A 65 3.60 11.98 7.96
CA GLY A 65 3.15 12.95 6.95
C GLY A 65 3.99 12.93 5.66
N ARG A 66 5.30 12.68 5.75
CA ARG A 66 6.13 12.49 4.54
C ARG A 66 5.72 11.25 3.76
N MET A 67 5.52 10.13 4.45
CA MET A 67 5.16 8.87 3.78
C MET A 67 3.74 8.92 3.22
N GLU A 68 2.79 9.54 3.93
CA GLU A 68 1.43 9.79 3.47
C GLU A 68 1.43 10.52 2.11
N LYS A 69 2.27 11.55 1.95
CA LYS A 69 2.41 12.28 0.68
C LYS A 69 2.99 11.42 -0.45
N LEU A 70 4.04 10.65 -0.17
CA LEU A 70 4.64 9.74 -1.16
C LEU A 70 3.64 8.70 -1.65
N ILE A 71 2.79 8.19 -0.75
CA ILE A 71 1.74 7.23 -1.11
C ILE A 71 0.63 7.93 -1.92
N GLU A 72 0.23 9.15 -1.56
CA GLU A 72 -0.77 9.91 -2.35
C GLU A 72 -0.29 10.16 -3.78
N GLU A 73 1.00 10.49 -3.96
CA GLU A 73 1.59 10.65 -5.29
C GLU A 73 1.46 9.35 -6.12
N LYS A 74 1.83 8.19 -5.56
CA LYS A 74 1.67 6.90 -6.26
C LYS A 74 0.21 6.51 -6.48
N LEU A 75 -0.65 6.81 -5.52
CA LEU A 75 -2.09 6.59 -5.63
C LEU A 75 -2.68 7.40 -6.79
N GLN A 76 -2.24 8.65 -6.96
CA GLN A 76 -2.66 9.50 -8.06
C GLN A 76 -2.16 8.96 -9.41
N GLU A 77 -0.89 8.54 -9.50
CA GLU A 77 -0.35 7.87 -10.69
C GLU A 77 -1.20 6.63 -11.09
N ILE A 78 -1.64 5.84 -10.11
CA ILE A 78 -2.51 4.66 -10.37
C ILE A 78 -3.91 5.07 -10.80
N ARG A 79 -4.51 6.11 -10.19
CA ARG A 79 -5.84 6.62 -10.58
C ARG A 79 -5.84 7.09 -12.03
N GLU A 80 -4.77 7.77 -12.44
CA GLU A 80 -4.60 8.32 -13.80
C GLU A 80 -4.21 7.26 -14.84
N LEU A 81 -3.67 6.11 -14.41
CA LEU A 81 -3.30 5.01 -15.31
C LEU A 81 -4.56 4.44 -16.00
N PRO A 82 -4.71 4.53 -17.32
CA PRO A 82 -5.87 3.97 -18.01
C PRO A 82 -5.86 2.44 -17.90
N ALA A 83 -7.01 1.86 -17.56
CA ALA A 83 -7.15 0.42 -17.63
C ALA A 83 -7.14 -0.03 -19.10
N PRO A 84 -6.34 -1.04 -19.48
CA PRO A 84 -6.39 -1.59 -20.84
C PRO A 84 -7.73 -2.28 -21.11
N ASP A 85 -8.05 -2.48 -22.39
CA ASP A 85 -9.14 -3.37 -22.81
C ASP A 85 -8.75 -4.83 -22.59
N ALA A 86 -8.70 -5.22 -21.31
CA ALA A 86 -8.31 -6.54 -20.83
C ALA A 86 -9.33 -7.00 -19.78
N LYS A 87 -9.61 -8.30 -19.75
CA LYS A 87 -10.65 -8.86 -18.88
C LYS A 87 -10.30 -8.62 -17.42
N GLY A 88 -11.16 -7.88 -16.70
CA GLY A 88 -10.99 -7.61 -15.27
C GLY A 88 -10.01 -6.48 -14.92
N ALA A 89 -9.53 -5.70 -15.89
CA ALA A 89 -8.56 -4.62 -15.65
C ALA A 89 -9.06 -3.57 -14.64
N GLU A 90 -10.31 -3.11 -14.78
CA GLU A 90 -10.90 -2.11 -13.87
C GLU A 90 -11.11 -2.64 -12.45
N ALA A 91 -11.52 -3.90 -12.31
CA ALA A 91 -11.67 -4.54 -11.00
C ALA A 91 -10.31 -4.67 -10.29
N PHE A 92 -9.27 -5.01 -11.04
CA PHE A 92 -7.91 -5.05 -10.54
C PHE A 92 -7.39 -3.67 -10.15
N LYS A 93 -7.55 -2.66 -11.03
CA LYS A 93 -7.22 -1.26 -10.74
C LYS A 93 -7.89 -0.75 -9.46
N THR A 94 -9.18 -1.01 -9.32
CA THR A 94 -9.98 -0.62 -8.14
C THR A 94 -9.44 -1.28 -6.87
N SER A 95 -9.05 -2.55 -6.95
CA SER A 95 -8.46 -3.27 -5.82
C SER A 95 -7.08 -2.69 -5.46
N ALA A 96 -6.28 -2.29 -6.45
CA ALA A 96 -4.99 -1.63 -6.24
C ALA A 96 -5.17 -0.29 -5.53
N ILE A 97 -6.10 0.53 -6.01
CA ILE A 97 -6.44 1.82 -5.40
C ILE A 97 -6.82 1.64 -3.93
N ASN A 98 -7.69 0.67 -3.62
CA ASN A 98 -8.10 0.40 -2.24
C ASN A 98 -6.93 -0.02 -1.35
N TYR A 99 -5.99 -0.80 -1.90
CA TYR A 99 -4.78 -1.18 -1.20
C TYR A 99 -3.88 0.04 -0.89
N PHE A 100 -3.60 0.89 -1.87
CA PHE A 100 -2.79 2.10 -1.66
C PHE A 100 -3.49 3.10 -0.71
N VAL A 101 -4.81 3.24 -0.79
CA VAL A 101 -5.59 4.04 0.17
C VAL A 101 -5.43 3.51 1.59
N PHE A 102 -5.49 2.19 1.78
CA PHE A 102 -5.27 1.58 3.09
C PHE A 102 -3.87 1.89 3.63
N ILE A 103 -2.81 1.71 2.83
CA ILE A 103 -1.44 2.05 3.26
C ILE A 103 -1.38 3.53 3.64
N LYS A 104 -1.95 4.42 2.83
CA LYS A 104 -1.98 5.85 3.14
C LYS A 104 -2.61 6.13 4.51
N GLN A 105 -3.75 5.51 4.81
CA GLN A 105 -4.45 5.67 6.08
C GLN A 105 -3.60 5.22 7.28
N VAL A 106 -2.74 4.21 7.13
CA VAL A 106 -1.80 3.80 8.18
C VAL A 106 -0.83 4.94 8.51
N TYR A 107 -0.28 5.60 7.49
CA TYR A 107 0.64 6.72 7.70
C TYR A 107 -0.05 8.02 8.11
N THR A 108 -1.31 8.23 7.69
CA THR A 108 -2.18 9.25 8.27
C THR A 108 -2.34 9.01 9.78
N GLY A 109 -2.58 7.77 10.21
CA GLY A 109 -2.68 7.41 11.62
C GLY A 109 -1.40 7.68 12.41
N TYR A 110 -0.22 7.35 11.85
CA TYR A 110 1.06 7.76 12.47
C TYR A 110 1.17 9.28 12.61
N ARG A 111 0.78 10.03 11.59
CA ARG A 111 0.79 11.50 11.65
C ARG A 111 -0.11 12.01 12.77
N GLN A 112 -1.34 11.49 12.86
CA GLN A 112 -2.33 11.88 13.88
C GLN A 112 -1.85 11.56 15.31
N VAL A 113 -1.24 10.40 15.52
CA VAL A 113 -0.58 10.06 16.80
C VAL A 113 0.46 11.10 17.21
N GLY A 114 1.31 11.51 16.25
CA GLY A 114 2.33 12.52 16.51
C GLY A 114 1.79 13.92 16.75
N GLU A 115 0.67 14.27 16.09
CA GLU A 115 -0.01 15.57 16.20
C GLU A 115 -0.96 15.67 17.41
N ALA A 116 -1.22 14.56 18.11
CA ALA A 116 -2.12 14.54 19.27
C ALA A 116 -1.65 15.50 20.37
N LYS A 117 -2.61 16.28 20.91
CA LYS A 117 -2.36 17.41 21.82
C LYS A 117 -1.95 16.98 23.22
N ASP A 118 -2.41 15.82 23.64
CA ASP A 118 -2.21 15.26 24.97
C ASP A 118 -2.16 13.72 24.91
N GLU A 119 -1.90 13.10 26.06
CA GLU A 119 -1.76 11.65 26.18
C GLU A 119 -3.06 10.89 25.89
N ASP A 120 -4.20 11.44 26.31
CA ASP A 120 -5.51 10.81 26.12
C ASP A 120 -5.86 10.76 24.63
N GLN A 121 -5.74 11.89 23.92
CA GLN A 121 -5.93 11.93 22.47
C GLN A 121 -4.96 10.99 21.76
N ARG A 122 -3.70 10.94 22.21
CA ARG A 122 -2.70 10.06 21.59
C ARG A 122 -3.04 8.58 21.78
N ALA A 123 -3.59 8.20 22.93
CA ALA A 123 -4.06 6.85 23.18
C ALA A 123 -5.23 6.47 22.24
N GLU A 124 -6.16 7.41 21.99
CA GLU A 124 -7.25 7.22 21.02
C GLU A 124 -6.72 7.02 19.59
N GLU A 125 -5.79 7.86 19.14
CA GLU A 125 -5.19 7.75 17.80
C GLU A 125 -4.40 6.44 17.63
N TRP A 126 -3.70 5.99 18.68
CA TRP A 126 -3.06 4.68 18.69
C TRP A 126 -4.07 3.54 18.58
N ALA A 127 -5.19 3.61 19.29
CA ALA A 127 -6.23 2.60 19.23
C ALA A 127 -6.84 2.52 17.82
N ALA A 128 -7.16 3.66 17.22
CA ALA A 128 -7.68 3.76 15.87
C ALA A 128 -6.69 3.19 14.83
N LEU A 129 -5.40 3.53 14.95
CA LEU A 129 -4.35 3.00 14.09
C LEU A 129 -4.22 1.48 14.24
N MET A 130 -4.26 0.95 15.47
CA MET A 130 -4.17 -0.49 15.70
C MET A 130 -5.38 -1.25 15.16
N GLU A 131 -6.59 -0.68 15.25
CA GLU A 131 -7.79 -1.24 14.60
C GLU A 131 -7.63 -1.27 13.08
N LEU A 132 -7.20 -0.17 12.47
CA LEU A 132 -6.93 -0.09 11.03
C LEU A 132 -5.91 -1.15 10.61
N VAL A 133 -4.78 -1.23 11.31
CA VAL A 133 -3.72 -2.21 11.03
C VAL A 133 -4.21 -3.65 11.19
N GLY A 134 -5.23 -3.89 12.02
CA GLY A 134 -5.92 -5.18 12.13
C GLY A 134 -6.63 -5.63 10.85
N LYS A 135 -7.06 -4.70 9.99
CA LYS A 135 -7.74 -4.97 8.71
C LYS A 135 -6.78 -5.29 7.57
N ARG A 136 -5.46 -5.23 7.82
CA ARG A 136 -4.41 -5.40 6.80
C ARG A 136 -4.56 -6.67 5.97
N GLN A 137 -4.72 -7.83 6.62
CA GLN A 137 -4.76 -9.12 5.92
C GLN A 137 -5.94 -9.17 4.94
N GLU A 138 -7.09 -8.64 5.33
CA GLU A 138 -8.28 -8.60 4.47
C GLU A 138 -8.02 -7.79 3.19
N VAL A 139 -7.42 -6.59 3.34
CA VAL A 139 -7.11 -5.71 2.20
C VAL A 139 -6.08 -6.36 1.28
N LEU A 140 -5.04 -6.97 1.85
CA LEU A 140 -4.01 -7.72 1.10
C LEU A 140 -4.63 -8.87 0.32
N ASP A 141 -5.43 -9.72 0.97
CA ASP A 141 -6.06 -10.87 0.34
C ASP A 141 -6.99 -10.45 -0.79
N LYS A 142 -7.75 -9.36 -0.60
CA LYS A 142 -8.64 -8.82 -1.63
C LYS A 142 -7.84 -8.36 -2.84
N MET A 143 -6.73 -7.65 -2.63
CA MET A 143 -5.87 -7.20 -3.72
C MET A 143 -5.24 -8.38 -4.47
N GLN A 144 -4.63 -9.31 -3.76
CA GLN A 144 -3.98 -10.48 -4.35
C GLN A 144 -4.95 -11.39 -5.11
N ARG A 145 -6.17 -11.60 -4.58
CA ARG A 145 -7.22 -12.34 -5.30
C ARG A 145 -7.60 -11.65 -6.61
N SER A 146 -7.76 -10.32 -6.58
CA SER A 146 -8.07 -9.53 -7.77
C SER A 146 -6.94 -9.60 -8.81
N GLN A 147 -5.69 -9.49 -8.37
CA GLN A 147 -4.50 -9.64 -9.21
C GLN A 147 -4.45 -11.02 -9.87
N LYS A 148 -4.65 -12.10 -9.11
CA LYS A 148 -4.66 -13.48 -9.61
C LYS A 148 -5.79 -13.72 -10.62
N ALA A 149 -6.98 -13.18 -10.35
CA ALA A 149 -8.11 -13.28 -11.28
C ALA A 149 -7.82 -12.53 -12.59
N PHE A 150 -7.29 -11.32 -12.52
CA PHE A 150 -6.87 -10.54 -13.68
C PHE A 150 -5.78 -11.28 -14.49
N ALA A 151 -4.76 -11.80 -13.81
CA ALA A 151 -3.70 -12.57 -14.42
C ALA A 151 -4.23 -13.80 -15.18
N SER A 152 -5.04 -14.63 -14.49
CA SER A 152 -5.63 -15.82 -15.07
C SER A 152 -6.53 -15.51 -16.27
N ALA A 153 -7.30 -14.42 -16.22
CA ALA A 153 -8.20 -14.03 -17.30
C ALA A 153 -7.48 -13.54 -18.56
N ASN A 154 -6.22 -13.10 -18.42
CA ASN A 154 -5.39 -12.56 -19.50
C ASN A 154 -4.16 -13.45 -19.78
N GLY A 155 -4.19 -14.67 -19.28
CA GLY A 155 -3.24 -15.73 -19.61
C GLY A 155 -1.90 -15.69 -18.89
N PHE A 156 -1.67 -14.82 -17.88
CA PHE A 156 -0.40 -14.70 -17.13
C PHE A 156 -0.45 -15.27 -15.70
N ARG A 157 0.73 -15.49 -15.09
CA ARG A 157 0.86 -16.09 -13.75
C ARG A 157 1.67 -15.23 -12.79
N VAL A 158 1.04 -14.81 -11.70
CA VAL A 158 1.65 -14.02 -10.63
C VAL A 158 2.12 -14.97 -9.51
N GLN A 159 3.33 -14.78 -8.94
CA GLN A 159 3.88 -15.61 -7.84
C GLN A 159 3.83 -14.92 -6.48
#